data_AF-A0A3N5EW73-F1
#
_entry.id   AF-A0A3N5EW73-F1
#
_cell.length_a   1.000
_cell.length_b   1.000
_cell.length_c   1.000
_cell.angle_alpha   90.00
_cell.angle_beta   90.00
_cell.angle_gamma   90.00
#
_symmetry.space_group_name_H-M   'P 1'
#
loop_
_entity.id
_entity.type
_entity.pdbx_description
1 polymer ?
#
loop_
_entity_poly.entity_id
_entity_poly.type
_entity_poly.pdbx_seq_one_letter_code
_entity_poly.pdbx_strand_id
1 'polypeptide(L)'
;MIERDYFMRMINILTQMIARTLFLKNKKDFPTALLDIQTTGKTLLGIDGALARRLSPSQIMQLFGSDLTVAVPKSYVAAILFKEEADVRALMGEEEDSLQLYERSLTLLLDVLEWANEPVEPNHVQVIDEVLRKLKGYSLPVDLLDKQLGFHERMGQYDKAENLLYDILDVKPEYKAEGMLFYKRLLEKKDEELEQGGLPRSEVIEGMEELRKAGSRK
;
A
#
# COMPACT_ATOMS: atom_id res chain seq x y z
N MET A 1 5.53 24.41 -12.22
CA MET A 1 4.35 25.18 -11.76
C MET A 1 3.07 24.47 -12.19
N ILE A 2 2.87 24.22 -13.49
CA ILE A 2 1.67 23.56 -14.05
C ILE A 2 1.40 22.15 -13.49
N GLU A 3 2.41 21.30 -13.34
CA GLU A 3 2.25 19.92 -12.82
C GLU A 3 1.79 19.89 -11.36
N ARG A 4 2.38 20.74 -10.50
CA ARG A 4 1.99 20.86 -9.09
C ARG A 4 0.56 21.40 -8.98
N ASP A 5 0.17 22.34 -9.83
CA ASP A 5 -1.19 22.88 -9.87
C ASP A 5 -2.21 21.84 -10.35
N TYR A 6 -1.82 20.98 -11.29
CA TYR A 6 -2.64 19.87 -11.75
C TYR A 6 -2.87 18.84 -10.65
N PHE A 7 -1.81 18.39 -9.96
CA PHE A 7 -1.96 17.44 -8.87
C PHE A 7 -2.78 18.02 -7.71
N MET A 8 -2.53 19.28 -7.31
CA MET A 8 -3.33 19.95 -6.27
C MET A 8 -4.81 20.05 -6.65
N ARG A 9 -5.13 20.23 -7.94
CA ARG A 9 -6.53 20.19 -8.41
C ARG A 9 -7.14 18.80 -8.24
N MET A 10 -6.39 17.74 -8.55
CA MET A 10 -6.86 16.37 -8.32
C MET A 10 -7.12 16.12 -6.83
N ILE A 11 -6.19 16.51 -5.95
CA ILE A 11 -6.34 16.38 -4.50
C ILE A 11 -7.58 17.14 -4.02
N ASN A 12 -7.79 18.38 -4.45
CA ASN A 12 -8.97 19.16 -4.04
C ASN A 12 -10.29 18.48 -4.42
N ILE A 13 -10.39 17.95 -5.64
CA ILE A 13 -11.59 17.22 -6.09
C ILE A 13 -11.76 15.92 -5.29
N LEU A 14 -10.65 15.21 -5.02
CA LEU A 14 -10.65 13.98 -4.24
C LEU A 14 -11.12 14.23 -2.80
N THR A 15 -10.62 15.28 -2.15
CA THR A 15 -11.04 15.68 -0.80
C THR A 15 -12.54 15.99 -0.75
N GLN A 16 -13.08 16.70 -1.75
CA GLN A 16 -14.51 16.97 -1.84
C GLN A 16 -15.32 15.67 -1.99
N MET A 17 -14.86 14.74 -2.83
CA MET A 17 -15.49 13.43 -2.97
C MET A 17 -15.45 12.65 -1.64
N ILE A 18 -14.32 12.60 -0.94
CA ILE A 18 -14.21 11.92 0.37
C ILE A 18 -15.23 12.51 1.36
N ALA A 19 -15.35 13.84 1.43
CA ALA A 19 -16.29 14.50 2.33
C ALA A 19 -17.76 14.15 1.99
N ARG A 20 -18.12 14.12 0.71
CA ARG A 20 -19.46 13.70 0.24
C ARG A 20 -19.71 12.22 0.54
N THR A 21 -18.75 11.36 0.26
CA THR A 21 -18.80 9.92 0.55
C THR A 21 -19.00 9.66 2.04
N LEU A 22 -18.29 10.36 2.92
CA LEU A 22 -18.48 10.27 4.37
C LEU A 22 -19.92 10.65 4.78
N PHE A 23 -20.45 11.74 4.23
CA PHE A 23 -21.84 12.15 4.49
C PHE A 23 -22.86 11.11 4.02
N LEU A 24 -22.66 10.53 2.84
CA LEU A 24 -23.53 9.49 2.28
C LEU A 24 -23.45 8.18 3.08
N LYS A 25 -22.25 7.76 3.51
CA LYS A 25 -22.05 6.63 4.43
C LYS A 25 -22.85 6.81 5.72
N ASN A 26 -22.80 7.99 6.33
CA ASN A 26 -23.56 8.31 7.54
C ASN A 26 -25.08 8.26 7.33
N LYS A 27 -25.56 8.60 6.14
CA LYS A 27 -26.96 8.46 5.74
C LYS A 27 -27.36 7.04 5.30
N LYS A 28 -26.40 6.12 5.20
CA LYS A 28 -26.55 4.78 4.62
C LYS A 28 -27.02 4.80 3.15
N ASP A 29 -26.75 5.90 2.44
CA ASP A 29 -27.03 6.04 1.02
C ASP A 29 -25.83 5.52 0.20
N PHE A 30 -25.58 4.22 0.32
CA PHE A 30 -24.43 3.55 -0.29
C PHE A 30 -24.47 3.58 -1.83
N PRO A 31 -25.62 3.38 -2.51
CA PRO A 31 -25.66 3.46 -3.97
C PRO A 31 -25.20 4.83 -4.50
N THR A 32 -25.62 5.92 -3.85
CA THR A 32 -25.20 7.26 -4.23
C THR A 32 -23.72 7.50 -3.93
N ALA A 33 -23.19 6.95 -2.83
CA ALA A 33 -21.76 7.02 -2.51
C ALA A 33 -20.90 6.33 -3.60
N LEU A 34 -21.27 5.12 -3.99
CA LEU A 34 -20.58 4.37 -5.05
C LEU A 34 -20.63 5.12 -6.39
N LEU A 35 -21.76 5.72 -6.73
CA LEU A 35 -21.90 6.52 -7.95
C LEU A 35 -21.02 7.77 -7.94
N ASP A 36 -20.91 8.48 -6.80
CA ASP A 36 -20.03 9.66 -6.67
C ASP A 36 -18.56 9.28 -6.82
N ILE A 37 -18.13 8.16 -6.21
CA ILE A 37 -16.78 7.61 -6.35
C ILE A 37 -16.48 7.30 -7.82
N GLN A 38 -17.37 6.57 -8.50
CA GLN A 38 -17.18 6.19 -9.91
C GLN A 38 -17.14 7.41 -10.85
N THR A 39 -18.02 8.38 -10.63
CA THR A 39 -18.08 9.61 -11.44
C THR A 39 -16.84 10.46 -11.23
N THR A 40 -16.36 10.56 -9.99
CA THR A 40 -15.12 11.25 -9.65
C THR A 40 -13.91 10.55 -10.27
N GLY A 41 -13.84 9.22 -10.19
CA GLY A 41 -12.79 8.42 -10.81
C GLY A 41 -12.71 8.63 -12.31
N LYS A 42 -13.85 8.60 -13.01
CA LYS A 42 -13.91 8.91 -14.45
C LYS A 42 -13.39 10.30 -14.78
N THR A 43 -13.72 11.29 -13.95
CA THR A 43 -13.29 12.67 -14.13
C THR A 43 -11.79 12.84 -13.92
N LEU A 44 -11.22 12.23 -12.87
CA LEU A 44 -9.82 12.40 -12.49
C LEU A 44 -8.85 11.51 -13.27
N LEU A 45 -9.24 10.27 -13.55
CA LEU A 45 -8.38 9.28 -14.18
C LEU A 45 -8.59 9.21 -15.69
N GLY A 46 -9.75 9.66 -16.18
CA GLY A 46 -10.13 9.53 -17.60
C GLY A 46 -10.51 8.10 -17.99
N ILE A 47 -10.68 7.21 -17.02
CA ILE A 47 -11.02 5.79 -17.23
C ILE A 47 -12.31 5.44 -16.52
N ASP A 48 -13.09 4.56 -17.13
CA ASP A 48 -14.32 4.05 -16.52
C ASP A 48 -14.01 3.13 -15.31
N GLY A 49 -14.85 3.16 -14.28
CA GLY A 49 -14.67 2.32 -13.09
C GLY A 49 -14.71 0.82 -13.37
N ALA A 50 -15.44 0.38 -14.39
CA ALA A 50 -15.42 -1.01 -14.84
C ALA A 50 -14.07 -1.40 -15.47
N LEU A 51 -13.44 -0.48 -16.22
CA LEU A 51 -12.10 -0.71 -16.75
C LEU A 51 -11.07 -0.71 -15.61
N ALA A 52 -11.14 0.25 -14.69
CA ALA A 52 -10.23 0.33 -13.55
C ALA A 52 -10.23 -0.98 -12.74
N ARG A 53 -11.41 -1.56 -12.47
CA ARG A 53 -11.54 -2.85 -11.74
C ARG A 53 -11.00 -4.06 -12.50
N ARG A 54 -10.93 -4.04 -13.84
CA ARG A 54 -10.38 -5.15 -14.64
C ARG A 54 -8.86 -5.16 -14.72
N LEU A 55 -8.24 -4.01 -14.52
CA LEU A 55 -6.79 -3.86 -14.58
C LEU A 55 -6.17 -4.23 -13.24
N SER A 56 -5.00 -4.87 -13.25
CA SER A 56 -4.16 -4.98 -12.06
C SER A 56 -3.62 -3.60 -11.65
N PRO A 57 -3.17 -3.42 -10.39
CA PRO A 57 -2.44 -2.22 -9.98
C PRO A 57 -1.32 -1.83 -10.95
N SER A 58 -0.45 -2.77 -11.32
CA SER A 58 0.63 -2.54 -12.29
C SER A 58 0.14 -2.07 -13.67
N GLN A 59 -0.97 -2.64 -14.17
CA GLN A 59 -1.59 -2.22 -15.43
C GLN A 59 -2.21 -0.82 -15.34
N ILE A 60 -2.78 -0.44 -14.19
CA ILE A 60 -3.30 0.92 -13.96
C ILE A 60 -2.16 1.93 -14.07
N MET A 61 -1.03 1.63 -13.45
CA MET A 61 0.12 2.54 -13.51
C MET A 61 0.67 2.66 -14.94
N GLN A 62 0.82 1.52 -15.65
CA GLN A 62 1.24 1.51 -17.06
C GLN A 62 0.29 2.30 -17.96
N LEU A 63 -1.01 2.27 -17.68
CA LEU A 63 -2.02 3.01 -18.43
C LEU A 63 -1.83 4.53 -18.33
N PHE A 64 -1.32 5.04 -17.22
CA PHE A 64 -1.01 6.46 -17.06
C PHE A 64 0.29 6.89 -17.73
N GLY A 65 1.05 5.94 -18.28
CA GLY A 65 2.27 6.19 -19.06
C GLY A 65 3.54 6.22 -18.22
N SER A 66 4.66 6.50 -18.88
CA SER A 66 6.00 6.54 -18.26
C SER A 66 6.34 7.87 -17.60
N ASP A 67 5.54 8.92 -17.83
CA ASP A 67 5.74 10.22 -17.19
C ASP A 67 5.29 10.14 -15.72
N LEU A 68 6.26 10.04 -14.81
CA LEU A 68 6.00 9.93 -13.37
C LEU A 68 5.25 11.14 -12.82
N THR A 69 5.38 12.32 -13.43
CA THR A 69 4.63 13.53 -13.00
C THR A 69 3.12 13.39 -13.22
N VAL A 70 2.71 12.45 -14.07
CA VAL A 70 1.31 12.10 -14.34
C VAL A 70 0.92 10.78 -13.69
N ALA A 71 1.77 9.77 -13.84
CA ALA A 71 1.48 8.40 -13.41
C ALA A 71 1.39 8.28 -11.88
N VAL A 72 2.27 8.95 -11.13
CA VAL A 72 2.27 8.92 -9.67
C VAL A 72 1.00 9.56 -9.10
N PRO A 73 0.64 10.82 -9.44
CA PRO A 73 -0.63 11.44 -9.03
C PRO A 73 -1.88 10.62 -9.33
N LYS A 74 -2.00 10.09 -10.56
CA LYS A 74 -3.19 9.34 -10.97
C LYS A 74 -3.28 7.98 -10.28
N SER A 75 -2.15 7.31 -10.07
CA SER A 75 -2.08 6.05 -9.32
C SER A 75 -2.47 6.27 -7.86
N TYR A 76 -2.02 7.38 -7.25
CA TYR A 76 -2.44 7.75 -5.90
C TYR A 76 -3.96 7.95 -5.81
N VAL A 77 -4.53 8.74 -6.74
CA VAL A 77 -5.98 8.94 -6.82
C VAL A 77 -6.74 7.62 -6.99
N ALA A 78 -6.26 6.72 -7.85
CA ALA A 78 -6.86 5.40 -8.03
C ALA A 78 -6.85 4.58 -6.73
N ALA A 79 -5.76 4.63 -5.96
CA ALA A 79 -5.65 3.96 -4.68
C ALA A 79 -6.70 4.47 -3.67
N ILE A 80 -6.85 5.79 -3.55
CA ILE A 80 -7.84 6.41 -2.67
C ILE A 80 -9.28 6.06 -3.09
N LEU A 81 -9.56 6.03 -4.40
CA LEU A 81 -10.88 5.62 -4.90
C LEU A 81 -11.18 4.16 -4.53
N PHE A 82 -10.23 3.24 -4.66
CA PHE A 82 -10.41 1.86 -4.22
C PHE A 82 -10.62 1.75 -2.72
N LYS A 83 -9.87 2.52 -1.91
CA LYS A 83 -10.05 2.58 -0.46
C LYS A 83 -11.45 3.04 -0.07
N GLU A 84 -11.94 4.13 -0.66
CA GLU A 84 -13.28 4.65 -0.34
C GLU A 84 -14.40 3.73 -0.85
N GLU A 85 -14.21 3.09 -2.01
CA GLU A 85 -15.16 2.07 -2.48
C GLU A 85 -15.19 0.87 -1.53
N ALA A 86 -14.03 0.40 -1.07
CA ALA A 86 -13.92 -0.67 -0.08
C ALA A 86 -14.64 -0.32 1.23
N ASP A 87 -14.44 0.90 1.75
CA ASP A 87 -15.14 1.38 2.95
C ASP A 87 -16.67 1.30 2.79
N VAL A 88 -17.20 1.68 1.62
CA VAL A 88 -18.64 1.62 1.35
C VAL A 88 -19.12 0.17 1.26
N ARG A 89 -18.40 -0.69 0.55
CA ARG A 89 -18.74 -2.11 0.40
C ARG A 89 -18.70 -2.88 1.71
N ALA A 90 -17.71 -2.60 2.57
CA ALA A 90 -17.66 -3.15 3.93
C ALA A 90 -18.92 -2.81 4.73
N LEU A 91 -19.43 -1.57 4.62
CA LEU A 91 -20.67 -1.15 5.30
C LEU A 91 -21.92 -1.81 4.72
N MET A 92 -21.87 -2.27 3.47
CA MET A 92 -22.93 -3.04 2.82
C MET A 92 -22.89 -4.54 3.19
N GLY A 93 -21.85 -5.00 3.90
CA GLY A 93 -21.63 -6.42 4.20
C GLY A 93 -20.97 -7.20 3.07
N GLU A 94 -20.44 -6.51 2.05
CA GLU A 94 -19.72 -7.10 0.92
C GLU A 94 -18.23 -7.29 1.28
N GLU A 95 -17.95 -8.16 2.25
CA GLU A 95 -16.62 -8.28 2.87
C GLU A 95 -15.53 -8.73 1.88
N GLU A 96 -15.80 -9.74 1.04
CA GLU A 96 -14.82 -10.22 0.06
C GLU A 96 -14.45 -9.14 -0.97
N ASP A 97 -15.45 -8.49 -1.57
CA ASP A 97 -15.24 -7.37 -2.49
C ASP A 97 -14.46 -6.23 -1.82
N SER A 98 -14.78 -5.93 -0.56
CA SER A 98 -14.09 -4.90 0.20
C SER A 98 -12.61 -5.24 0.41
N LEU A 99 -12.28 -6.47 0.79
CA LEU A 99 -10.90 -6.90 1.04
C LEU A 99 -10.08 -6.86 -0.25
N GLN A 100 -10.64 -7.32 -1.38
CA GLN A 100 -9.99 -7.22 -2.69
C GLN A 100 -9.70 -5.76 -3.09
N LEU A 101 -10.61 -4.83 -2.79
CA LEU A 101 -10.39 -3.41 -3.07
C LEU A 101 -9.35 -2.78 -2.14
N TYR A 102 -9.33 -3.16 -0.86
CA TYR A 102 -8.26 -2.73 0.05
C TYR A 102 -6.89 -3.24 -0.40
N GLU A 103 -6.77 -4.49 -0.84
CA GLU A 103 -5.51 -5.06 -1.35
C GLU A 103 -4.98 -4.26 -2.55
N ARG A 104 -5.87 -3.91 -3.48
CA ARG A 104 -5.53 -3.09 -4.66
C ARG A 104 -5.13 -1.68 -4.28
N SER A 105 -5.83 -1.09 -3.31
CA SER A 105 -5.47 0.21 -2.76
C SER A 105 -4.08 0.17 -2.14
N LEU A 106 -3.81 -0.80 -1.26
CA LEU A 106 -2.52 -0.96 -0.61
C LEU A 106 -1.38 -1.12 -1.62
N THR A 107 -1.58 -1.98 -2.63
CA THR A 107 -0.60 -2.17 -3.70
C THR A 107 -0.24 -0.84 -4.36
N LEU A 108 -1.25 -0.07 -4.79
CA LEU A 108 -1.00 1.22 -5.45
C LEU A 108 -0.37 2.26 -4.51
N LEU A 109 -0.77 2.33 -3.25
CA LEU A 109 -0.17 3.26 -2.28
C LEU A 109 1.33 2.97 -2.09
N LEU A 110 1.68 1.69 -1.93
CA LEU A 110 3.06 1.26 -1.79
C LEU A 110 3.89 1.53 -3.06
N ASP A 111 3.32 1.23 -4.24
CA ASP A 111 3.97 1.50 -5.53
C ASP A 111 4.20 3.00 -5.76
N VAL A 112 3.20 3.83 -5.46
CA VAL A 112 3.30 5.29 -5.55
C VAL A 112 4.40 5.81 -4.63
N LEU A 113 4.47 5.32 -3.39
CA LEU A 113 5.50 5.72 -2.43
C LEU A 113 6.90 5.27 -2.87
N GLU A 114 7.02 4.10 -3.48
CA GLU A 114 8.27 3.60 -4.06
C GLU A 114 8.72 4.47 -5.24
N TRP A 115 7.84 4.77 -6.19
CA TRP A 115 8.18 5.53 -7.41
C TRP A 115 8.46 7.00 -7.14
N ALA A 116 7.71 7.61 -6.22
CA ALA A 116 7.94 8.99 -5.82
C ALA A 116 9.18 9.14 -4.93
N ASN A 117 9.63 8.04 -4.30
CA ASN A 117 10.69 8.02 -3.27
C ASN A 117 10.39 8.92 -2.04
N GLU A 118 9.17 9.42 -1.91
CA GLU A 118 8.67 10.18 -0.77
C GLU A 118 7.12 10.19 -0.76
N PRO A 119 6.48 10.50 0.38
CA PRO A 119 5.04 10.70 0.43
C PRO A 119 4.57 11.80 -0.53
N VAL A 120 3.65 11.48 -1.44
CA VAL A 120 3.11 12.44 -2.41
C VAL A 120 2.22 13.51 -1.76
N GLU A 121 1.65 13.24 -0.60
CA GLU A 121 0.95 14.21 0.24
C GLU A 121 1.08 13.85 1.73
N PRO A 122 0.79 14.79 2.66
CA PRO A 122 1.01 14.58 4.10
C PRO A 122 0.33 13.34 4.68
N ASN A 123 -0.85 12.98 4.18
CA ASN A 123 -1.64 11.87 4.72
C ASN A 123 -1.30 10.51 4.10
N HIS A 124 -0.40 10.43 3.11
CA HIS A 124 -0.16 9.20 2.35
C HIS A 124 0.19 8.01 3.27
N VAL A 125 1.12 8.19 4.20
CA VAL A 125 1.52 7.14 5.17
C VAL A 125 0.36 6.75 6.09
N GLN A 126 -0.41 7.74 6.56
CA GLN A 126 -1.58 7.46 7.39
C GLN A 126 -2.62 6.61 6.65
N VAL A 127 -2.84 6.86 5.35
CA VAL A 127 -3.77 6.06 4.55
C VAL A 127 -3.26 4.62 4.40
N ILE A 128 -1.96 4.41 4.23
CA ILE A 128 -1.35 3.06 4.23
C ILE A 128 -1.68 2.35 5.55
N ASP A 129 -1.45 2.99 6.69
CA ASP A 129 -1.74 2.42 8.01
C ASP A 129 -3.24 2.14 8.24
N GLU A 130 -4.13 2.98 7.68
CA GLU A 130 -5.57 2.74 7.67
C GLU A 130 -5.94 1.47 6.90
N VAL A 131 -5.41 1.32 5.68
CA VAL A 131 -5.69 0.16 4.81
C VAL A 131 -5.10 -1.12 5.40
N LEU A 132 -3.88 -1.08 5.94
CA LEU A 132 -3.26 -2.22 6.64
C LEU A 132 -4.11 -2.72 7.81
N ARG A 133 -4.70 -1.81 8.59
CA ARG A 133 -5.62 -2.19 9.68
C ARG A 133 -6.88 -2.89 9.17
N LYS A 134 -7.38 -2.51 7.99
CA LYS A 134 -8.54 -3.14 7.36
C LYS A 134 -8.23 -4.53 6.81
N LEU A 135 -6.99 -4.76 6.38
CA LEU A 135 -6.49 -6.04 5.86
C LEU A 135 -5.96 -6.97 6.95
N LYS A 136 -6.06 -6.59 8.23
CA LYS A 136 -5.53 -7.43 9.32
C LYS A 136 -6.20 -8.81 9.33
N GLY A 137 -5.39 -9.86 9.21
CA GLY A 137 -5.86 -11.25 9.18
C GLY A 137 -6.34 -11.73 7.80
N TYR A 138 -6.31 -10.85 6.79
CA TYR A 138 -6.51 -11.24 5.40
C TYR A 138 -5.19 -11.77 4.83
N SER A 139 -5.26 -12.88 4.09
CA SER A 139 -4.08 -13.48 3.46
C SER A 139 -3.68 -12.66 2.23
N LEU A 140 -2.51 -12.04 2.28
CA LEU A 140 -2.01 -11.20 1.19
C LEU A 140 -1.05 -11.98 0.28
N PRO A 141 -1.01 -11.66 -1.02
CA PRO A 141 -0.01 -12.24 -1.92
C PRO A 141 1.41 -11.93 -1.45
N VAL A 142 2.34 -12.87 -1.67
CA VAL A 142 3.76 -12.71 -1.28
C VAL A 142 4.38 -11.43 -1.84
N ASP A 143 4.09 -11.09 -3.10
CA ASP A 143 4.62 -9.87 -3.73
C ASP A 143 4.15 -8.60 -3.00
N LEU A 144 2.98 -8.61 -2.36
CA LEU A 144 2.47 -7.49 -1.59
C LEU A 144 3.01 -7.49 -0.15
N LEU A 145 3.28 -8.66 0.44
CA LEU A 145 4.01 -8.75 1.71
C LEU A 145 5.44 -8.23 1.56
N ASP A 146 6.12 -8.54 0.46
CA ASP A 146 7.45 -8.02 0.12
C ASP A 146 7.46 -6.47 0.05
N LYS A 147 6.47 -5.89 -0.63
CA LYS A 147 6.29 -4.43 -0.66
C LYS A 147 6.06 -3.82 0.72
N GLN A 148 5.28 -4.49 1.58
CA GLN A 148 5.05 -4.05 2.95
C GLN A 148 6.32 -4.15 3.80
N LEU A 149 7.11 -5.22 3.65
CA LEU A 149 8.39 -5.38 4.31
C LEU A 149 9.30 -4.20 3.98
N GLY A 150 9.45 -3.88 2.69
CA GLY A 150 10.25 -2.74 2.24
C GLY A 150 9.69 -1.39 2.71
N PHE A 151 8.38 -1.26 2.88
CA PHE A 151 7.77 -0.07 3.49
C PHE A 151 8.12 0.06 4.98
N HIS A 152 7.94 -1.00 5.78
CA HIS A 152 8.27 -0.98 7.20
C HIS A 152 9.76 -0.75 7.43
N GLU A 153 10.64 -1.36 6.62
CA GLU A 153 12.08 -1.10 6.64
C GLU A 153 12.40 0.39 6.40
N ARG A 154 11.78 1.01 5.38
CA ARG A 154 11.96 2.44 5.08
C ARG A 154 11.44 3.36 6.20
N MET A 155 10.38 2.95 6.88
CA MET A 155 9.81 3.68 8.02
C MET A 155 10.58 3.44 9.33
N GLY A 156 11.65 2.65 9.32
CA GLY A 156 12.43 2.30 10.50
C GLY A 156 11.69 1.36 11.46
N GLN A 157 10.67 0.64 11.00
CA GLN A 157 9.88 -0.32 11.78
C GLN A 157 10.43 -1.72 11.52
N TYR A 158 11.64 -1.97 12.00
CA TYR A 158 12.42 -3.17 11.66
C TYR A 158 11.82 -4.45 12.22
N ASP A 159 11.25 -4.40 13.43
CA ASP A 159 10.48 -5.49 14.04
C ASP A 159 9.32 -5.97 13.15
N LYS A 160 8.54 -5.04 12.57
CA LYS A 160 7.43 -5.36 11.67
C LYS A 160 7.92 -5.91 10.34
N ALA A 161 9.01 -5.34 9.81
CA ALA A 161 9.61 -5.83 8.57
C ALA A 161 10.11 -7.28 8.75
N GLU A 162 10.71 -7.61 9.89
CA GLU A 162 11.17 -8.97 10.19
C GLU A 162 10.00 -9.95 10.33
N ASN A 163 8.92 -9.58 11.03
CA ASN A 163 7.72 -10.43 11.10
C ASN A 163 7.19 -10.79 9.71
N LEU A 164 7.10 -9.80 8.80
CA LEU A 164 6.69 -10.03 7.41
C LEU A 164 7.68 -10.91 6.63
N LEU A 165 8.98 -10.82 6.92
CA LEU A 165 9.98 -11.70 6.31
C LEU A 165 9.67 -13.17 6.64
N TYR A 166 9.35 -13.48 7.89
CA TYR A 166 9.01 -14.84 8.29
C TYR A 166 7.65 -15.29 7.71
N ASP A 167 6.64 -14.41 7.67
CA ASP A 167 5.37 -14.70 6.98
C ASP A 167 5.60 -15.09 5.50
N ILE A 168 6.52 -14.40 4.81
CA ILE A 168 6.89 -14.73 3.43
C ILE A 168 7.62 -16.08 3.36
N LEU A 169 8.56 -16.35 4.27
CA LEU A 169 9.37 -17.56 4.28
C LEU A 169 8.54 -18.83 4.56
N ASP A 170 7.46 -18.71 5.34
CA ASP A 170 6.54 -19.82 5.63
C ASP A 170 5.86 -20.36 4.36
N VAL A 171 5.61 -19.49 3.38
CA VAL A 171 5.00 -19.86 2.09
C VAL A 171 6.00 -19.98 0.95
N LYS A 172 7.12 -19.26 1.01
CA LYS A 172 8.15 -19.17 -0.04
C LYS A 172 9.55 -19.30 0.55
N PRO A 173 10.00 -20.50 0.95
CA PRO A 173 11.31 -20.72 1.57
C PRO A 173 12.51 -20.26 0.72
N GLU A 174 12.36 -20.21 -0.60
CA GLU A 174 13.38 -19.69 -1.51
C GLU A 174 13.63 -18.18 -1.38
N TYR A 175 12.70 -17.43 -0.76
CA TYR A 175 12.85 -15.99 -0.44
C TYR A 175 13.94 -15.71 0.61
N LYS A 176 14.59 -16.77 1.10
CA LYS A 176 15.73 -16.69 2.01
C LYS A 176 16.85 -15.78 1.50
N ALA A 177 17.12 -15.73 0.20
CA ALA A 177 18.21 -14.90 -0.33
C ALA A 177 17.93 -13.40 -0.11
N GLU A 178 16.70 -12.98 -0.33
CA GLU A 178 16.17 -11.64 -0.11
C GLU A 178 16.17 -11.30 1.38
N GLY A 179 15.75 -12.23 2.25
CA GLY A 179 15.85 -12.08 3.70
C GLY A 179 17.28 -11.86 4.19
N MET A 180 18.26 -12.55 3.61
CA MET A 180 19.67 -12.33 3.93
C MET A 180 20.16 -10.93 3.48
N LEU A 181 19.59 -10.35 2.42
CA LEU A 181 19.90 -8.98 2.01
C LEU A 181 19.26 -7.95 2.96
N PHE A 182 18.05 -8.22 3.47
CA PHE A 182 17.41 -7.40 4.50
C PHE A 182 18.28 -7.29 5.76
N TYR A 183 18.71 -8.41 6.36
CA TYR A 183 19.59 -8.36 7.53
C TYR A 183 20.92 -7.66 7.27
N LYS A 184 21.52 -7.81 6.09
CA LYS A 184 22.75 -7.09 5.73
C LYS A 184 22.55 -5.58 5.75
N ARG A 185 21.43 -5.07 5.22
CA ARG A 185 21.10 -3.64 5.28
C ARG A 185 20.89 -3.17 6.71
N LEU A 186 20.28 -3.98 7.57
CA LEU A 186 20.13 -3.67 8.99
C LEU A 186 21.48 -3.60 9.74
N LEU A 187 22.43 -4.48 9.40
CA LEU A 187 23.75 -4.44 10.02
C LEU A 187 24.55 -3.16 9.71
N GLU A 188 24.22 -2.46 8.63
CA GLU A 188 24.80 -1.16 8.27
C GLU A 188 24.18 0.02 9.06
N LYS A 189 23.05 -0.20 9.77
CA LYS A 189 22.41 0.80 10.63
C LYS A 189 23.13 0.97 11.94
N LYS A 190 22.88 2.09 12.63
CA LYS A 190 23.39 2.33 13.99
C LYS A 190 22.56 1.59 15.03
N ASP A 191 23.15 1.31 16.19
CA ASP A 191 22.46 0.61 17.28
C ASP A 191 21.23 1.38 17.75
N GLU A 192 21.32 2.71 17.83
CA GLU A 192 20.19 3.55 18.25
C GLU A 192 19.03 3.51 17.25
N GLU A 193 19.32 3.39 15.95
CA GLU A 193 18.29 3.25 14.90
C GLU A 193 17.61 1.89 15.00
N LEU A 194 18.39 0.83 15.22
CA LEU A 194 17.91 -0.53 15.40
C LEU A 194 17.02 -0.68 16.65
N GLU A 195 17.45 -0.10 17.78
CA GLU A 195 16.67 -0.06 19.02
C GLU A 195 15.36 0.71 18.86
N GLN A 196 15.38 1.88 18.21
CA GLN A 196 14.18 2.66 17.93
C GLN A 196 13.20 1.91 17.01
N GLY A 197 13.73 1.11 16.08
CA GLY A 197 12.96 0.26 15.19
C GLY A 197 12.53 -1.08 15.78
N GLY A 198 12.77 -1.29 17.09
CA GLY A 198 12.32 -2.48 17.82
C GLY A 198 13.10 -3.75 17.53
N LEU A 199 14.25 -3.67 16.85
CA LEU A 199 15.06 -4.83 16.47
C LEU A 199 16.55 -4.58 16.78
N PRO A 200 16.99 -4.71 18.04
CA PRO A 200 18.37 -4.43 18.44
C PRO A 200 19.39 -5.32 17.70
N ARG A 201 20.64 -4.85 17.60
CA ARG A 201 21.68 -5.54 16.81
C ARG A 201 21.87 -7.01 17.17
N SER A 202 21.70 -7.38 18.43
CA SER A 202 21.77 -8.78 18.86
C SER A 202 20.71 -9.65 18.16
N GLU A 203 19.48 -9.16 18.07
CA GLU A 203 18.37 -9.85 17.39
C GLU A 203 18.58 -9.89 15.88
N VAL A 204 19.08 -8.81 15.27
CA VAL A 204 19.47 -8.79 13.84
C VAL A 204 20.49 -9.89 13.52
N ILE A 205 21.52 -10.05 14.37
CA ILE A 205 22.55 -11.08 14.20
C ILE A 205 21.95 -12.49 14.40
N GLU A 206 21.12 -12.66 15.43
CA GLU A 206 20.47 -13.93 15.73
C GLU A 206 19.53 -14.37 14.58
N GLY A 207 18.61 -13.50 14.16
CA GLY A 207 17.70 -13.76 13.05
C GLY A 207 18.43 -14.06 11.74
N MET A 208 19.52 -13.34 11.43
CA MET A 208 20.36 -13.64 10.27
C MET A 208 21.03 -15.02 10.36
N GLU A 209 21.49 -15.41 11.55
CA GLU A 209 22.07 -16.74 11.77
C GLU A 209 21.03 -17.86 11.67
N GLU A 210 19.85 -17.68 12.24
CA GLU A 210 18.75 -18.63 12.17
C GLU A 210 18.31 -18.84 10.73
N LEU A 211 18.10 -17.75 9.99
CA LEU A 211 17.76 -17.79 8.58
C LEU A 211 18.85 -18.52 7.78
N ARG A 212 20.13 -18.27 8.08
CA ARG A 212 21.25 -19.00 7.46
C ARG A 212 21.19 -20.50 7.74
N LYS A 213 20.94 -20.92 8.98
CA LYS A 213 20.84 -22.35 9.40
C LYS A 213 19.64 -23.06 8.79
N ALA A 214 18.51 -22.37 8.58
CA ALA A 214 17.27 -22.94 8.05
C ALA A 214 17.40 -23.60 6.66
N GLY A 215 18.46 -23.29 5.88
CA GLY A 215 18.71 -23.89 4.56
C GLY A 215 19.91 -24.85 4.51
N SER A 216 20.53 -25.14 5.65
CA SER A 216 21.64 -26.10 5.76
C SER A 216 21.17 -27.52 6.14
N ARG A 217 19.86 -27.72 6.37
CA ARG A 217 19.24 -29.04 6.46
C ARG A 217 18.92 -29.53 5.05
N LYS A 218 19.93 -30.09 4.37
CA LYS A 218 19.75 -31.00 3.24
C LYS A 218 20.37 -32.34 3.59
#